data_AF-A0AAP2CUA5-F1
#
_entry.id   AF-A0AAP2CUA5-F1
#
_cell.length_a   1.000
_cell.length_b   1.000
_cell.length_c   1.000
_cell.angle_alpha   90.00
_cell.angle_beta   90.00
_cell.angle_gamma   90.00
#
_symmetry.space_group_name_H-M   'P 1'
#
loop_
_entity.id
_entity.type
_entity.pdbx_description
1 polymer ?
#
loop_
_entity_poly.entity_id
_entity_poly.type
_entity_poly.pdbx_seq_one_letter_code
_entity_poly.pdbx_strand_id
1 'polypeptide(L)'
;MPFAALPDLSSIETELVALVSQHCRLPNPNVVKRLGGPVFPTIRDQRKRLTLDHENGLMLDDNVSPRWALFWSHGYAQTHHPKGWTIAHVWAAPKDRDAYSNLANLCLMPEALGSLSDKLGPLGPYLKYHAYSVYGWHLKSEAVPEMPEGYEEIRWTYFEEIDDPLAFIHDRLKKLNNQRVKLLRPLMGLDDAQ
;
A
#
# COMPACT_ATOMS: atom_id res chain seq x y z
N MET A 1 -27.22 -0.26 -23.40
CA MET A 1 -25.75 -0.16 -23.57
C MET A 1 -25.44 -0.51 -25.01
N PRO A 2 -24.76 0.34 -25.81
CA PRO A 2 -24.54 0.12 -27.25
C PRO A 2 -23.37 -0.82 -27.55
N PHE A 3 -22.70 -1.34 -26.54
CA PHE A 3 -21.58 -2.27 -26.69
C PHE A 3 -22.05 -3.70 -26.43
N ALA A 4 -21.47 -4.65 -27.18
CA ALA A 4 -21.58 -6.07 -26.85
C ALA A 4 -21.08 -6.32 -25.42
N ALA A 5 -21.54 -7.41 -24.81
CA ALA A 5 -20.98 -7.86 -23.54
C ALA A 5 -19.46 -8.04 -23.71
N LEU A 6 -18.71 -7.70 -22.66
CA LEU A 6 -17.27 -7.92 -22.66
C LEU A 6 -17.00 -9.42 -22.82
N PRO A 7 -15.92 -9.80 -23.52
CA PRO A 7 -15.45 -11.18 -23.50
C PRO A 7 -15.26 -11.63 -22.05
N ASP A 8 -15.74 -12.83 -21.74
CA ASP A 8 -15.42 -13.47 -20.47
C ASP A 8 -13.96 -13.91 -20.51
N LEU A 9 -13.17 -13.41 -19.55
CA LEU A 9 -11.74 -13.72 -19.41
C LEU A 9 -11.48 -14.76 -18.31
N SER A 10 -12.53 -15.35 -17.73
CA SER A 10 -12.44 -16.33 -16.64
C SER A 10 -11.49 -17.49 -16.97
N SER A 11 -11.47 -17.96 -18.22
CA SER A 11 -10.63 -19.08 -18.66
C SER A 11 -9.12 -18.78 -18.69
N ILE A 12 -8.72 -17.51 -18.69
CA ILE A 12 -7.32 -17.08 -18.71
C ILE A 12 -6.94 -16.29 -17.46
N GLU A 13 -7.80 -16.27 -16.44
CA GLU A 13 -7.64 -15.43 -15.25
C GLU A 13 -6.32 -15.72 -14.54
N THR A 14 -6.04 -17.00 -14.28
CA THR A 14 -4.80 -17.45 -13.61
C THR A 14 -3.56 -17.05 -14.41
N GLU A 15 -3.58 -17.23 -15.73
CA GLU A 15 -2.45 -16.86 -16.62
C GLU A 15 -2.21 -15.35 -16.60
N LEU A 16 -3.28 -14.55 -16.67
CA LEU A 16 -3.21 -13.10 -16.60
C LEU A 16 -2.66 -12.63 -15.25
N VAL A 17 -3.16 -13.18 -14.15
CA VAL A 17 -2.70 -12.85 -12.80
C VAL A 17 -1.23 -13.25 -12.61
N ALA A 18 -0.83 -14.44 -13.06
CA ALA A 18 0.54 -14.91 -12.98
C ALA A 18 1.50 -13.99 -13.75
N LEU A 19 1.11 -13.54 -14.95
CA LEU A 19 1.88 -12.59 -15.74
C LEU A 19 2.00 -11.22 -15.04
N VAL A 20 0.88 -10.66 -14.60
CA VAL A 20 0.82 -9.32 -14.01
C VAL A 20 1.59 -9.26 -12.68
N SER A 21 1.50 -10.30 -11.87
CA SER A 21 2.15 -10.37 -10.55
C SER A 21 3.67 -10.28 -10.62
N GLN A 22 4.28 -10.73 -11.73
CA GLN A 22 5.73 -10.61 -11.97
C GLN A 22 6.18 -9.16 -12.19
N HIS A 23 5.26 -8.29 -12.60
CA HIS A 23 5.51 -6.87 -12.80
C HIS A 23 5.10 -6.02 -11.60
N CYS A 24 4.37 -6.61 -10.64
CA CYS A 24 4.09 -6.00 -9.35
C CYS A 24 5.29 -6.09 -8.41
N ARG A 25 5.34 -5.20 -7.42
CA ARG A 25 6.29 -5.26 -6.30
C ARG A 25 5.53 -5.12 -4.99
N LEU A 26 5.62 -6.16 -4.18
CA LEU A 26 5.04 -6.23 -2.84
C LEU A 26 6.07 -5.84 -1.78
N PRO A 27 5.65 -5.30 -0.63
CA PRO A 27 6.54 -5.05 0.50
C PRO A 27 7.29 -6.29 0.97
N ASN A 28 8.56 -6.13 1.34
CA ASN A 28 9.33 -7.23 1.86
C ASN A 28 8.72 -7.78 3.17
N PRO A 29 8.46 -9.09 3.33
CA PRO A 29 7.83 -9.65 4.52
C PRO A 29 8.55 -9.32 5.83
N ASN A 30 9.89 -9.27 5.82
CA ASN A 30 10.67 -8.93 7.00
C ASN A 30 10.49 -7.46 7.39
N VAL A 31 10.40 -6.55 6.41
CA VAL A 31 10.10 -5.12 6.63
C VAL A 31 8.69 -4.94 7.19
N VAL A 32 7.69 -5.63 6.60
CA VAL A 32 6.31 -5.61 7.11
C VAL A 32 6.26 -6.06 8.56
N LYS A 33 6.92 -7.18 8.87
CA LYS A 33 6.99 -7.73 10.23
C LYS A 33 7.67 -6.78 11.22
N ARG A 34 8.77 -6.12 10.82
CA ARG A 34 9.52 -5.18 11.69
C ARG A 34 8.70 -3.94 12.04
N LEU A 35 7.92 -3.43 11.10
CA LEU A 35 7.08 -2.24 11.33
C LEU A 35 5.79 -2.58 12.06
N GLY A 36 5.21 -3.76 11.83
CA GLY A 36 4.12 -4.32 12.64
C GLY A 36 2.77 -3.60 12.54
N GLY A 37 2.61 -2.61 11.65
CA GLY A 37 1.39 -1.82 11.54
C GLY A 37 1.43 -0.73 10.46
N PRO A 38 0.44 0.18 10.46
CA PRO A 38 0.45 1.36 9.59
C PRO A 38 1.69 2.22 9.83
N VAL A 39 2.39 2.59 8.75
CA VAL A 39 3.66 3.32 8.84
C VAL A 39 3.46 4.77 9.29
N PHE A 40 2.36 5.38 8.88
CA PHE A 40 2.01 6.75 9.22
C PHE A 40 0.60 6.84 9.81
N PRO A 41 0.39 7.68 10.83
CA PRO A 41 -0.94 7.95 11.39
C PRO A 41 -1.74 8.85 10.44
N THR A 42 -2.20 8.28 9.33
CA THR A 42 -2.90 9.01 8.26
C THR A 42 -4.11 8.27 7.75
N ILE A 43 -5.08 9.03 7.23
CA ILE A 43 -6.21 8.53 6.44
C ILE A 43 -6.47 9.47 5.26
N ARG A 44 -7.13 8.99 4.22
CA ARG A 44 -7.43 9.80 3.04
C ARG A 44 -8.56 10.79 3.32
N ASP A 45 -8.32 12.09 3.15
CA ASP A 45 -9.36 13.09 2.95
C ASP A 45 -8.90 14.15 1.95
N GLN A 46 -9.35 14.03 0.71
CA GLN A 46 -8.87 14.91 -0.36
C GLN A 46 -9.32 16.37 -0.18
N ARG A 47 -10.42 16.61 0.54
CA ARG A 47 -11.00 17.94 0.78
C ARG A 47 -10.27 18.65 1.92
N LYS A 48 -9.95 17.91 3.00
CA LYS A 48 -9.25 18.42 4.18
C LYS A 48 -7.78 17.98 4.24
N ARG A 49 -7.15 17.71 3.09
CA ARG A 49 -5.77 17.23 3.06
C ARG A 49 -4.82 18.24 3.72
N LEU A 50 -3.76 17.73 4.35
CA LEU A 50 -2.77 18.51 5.11
C LEU A 50 -3.36 19.25 6.31
N THR A 51 -4.36 18.66 6.95
CA THR A 51 -4.87 19.07 8.27
C THR A 51 -4.83 17.91 9.26
N LEU A 52 -5.03 18.20 10.54
CA LEU A 52 -5.11 17.20 11.59
C LEU A 52 -6.57 16.90 11.96
N ASP A 53 -6.85 15.62 12.16
CA ASP A 53 -7.97 15.14 12.96
C ASP A 53 -7.45 14.97 14.40
N HIS A 54 -7.71 15.97 15.23
CA HIS A 54 -7.23 16.03 16.61
C HIS A 54 -7.90 14.97 17.51
N GLU A 55 -9.12 14.54 17.19
CA GLU A 55 -9.85 13.56 17.99
C GLU A 55 -9.21 12.18 17.85
N ASN A 56 -8.78 11.83 16.63
CA ASN A 56 -8.22 10.51 16.33
C ASN A 56 -6.68 10.47 16.31
N GLY A 57 -6.03 11.64 16.39
CA GLY A 57 -4.57 11.76 16.28
C GLY A 57 -4.06 11.37 14.90
N LEU A 58 -4.77 11.79 13.85
CA LEU A 58 -4.47 11.42 12.47
C LEU A 58 -4.22 12.65 11.61
N MET A 59 -3.32 12.55 10.64
CA MET A 59 -3.25 13.53 9.56
C MET A 59 -4.15 13.11 8.40
N LEU A 60 -4.99 14.05 7.96
CA LEU A 60 -5.82 13.89 6.78
C LEU A 60 -4.99 14.15 5.54
N ASP A 61 -4.93 13.19 4.63
CA ASP A 61 -3.99 13.21 3.52
C ASP A 61 -4.63 12.87 2.16
N ASP A 62 -3.86 13.05 1.10
CA ASP A 62 -4.06 12.37 -0.18
C ASP A 62 -3.22 11.08 -0.23
N ASN A 63 -3.01 10.51 -1.43
CA ASN A 63 -2.27 9.27 -1.61
C ASN A 63 -0.73 9.40 -1.41
N VAL A 64 -0.23 10.51 -0.87
CA VAL A 64 1.22 10.68 -0.63
C VAL A 64 1.72 9.85 0.55
N SER A 65 1.01 9.77 1.67
CA SER A 65 1.49 8.99 2.83
C SER A 65 1.62 7.48 2.57
N PRO A 66 0.66 6.78 1.90
CA PRO A 66 0.88 5.37 1.51
C PRO A 66 2.08 5.22 0.57
N ARG A 67 2.30 6.20 -0.32
CA ARG A 67 3.47 6.21 -1.19
C ARG A 67 4.78 6.32 -0.41
N TRP A 68 4.85 7.26 0.52
CA TRP A 68 6.01 7.39 1.40
C TRP A 68 6.19 6.14 2.26
N ALA A 69 5.11 5.52 2.72
CA ALA A 69 5.16 4.33 3.55
C ALA A 69 5.85 3.22 2.77
N LEU A 70 5.40 2.97 1.55
CA LEU A 70 5.98 1.94 0.69
C LEU A 70 7.46 2.22 0.38
N PHE A 71 7.81 3.42 -0.07
CA PHE A 71 9.18 3.69 -0.51
C PHE A 71 10.17 3.86 0.65
N TRP A 72 9.81 4.59 1.70
CA TRP A 72 10.74 4.88 2.78
C TRP A 72 10.99 3.65 3.66
N SER A 73 10.00 2.76 3.81
CA SER A 73 10.20 1.49 4.51
C SER A 73 11.17 0.55 3.79
N HIS A 74 11.50 0.82 2.52
CA HIS A 74 12.45 0.04 1.72
C HIS A 74 13.65 0.88 1.26
N GLY A 75 13.95 1.98 1.97
CA GLY A 75 15.19 2.74 1.75
C GLY A 75 15.20 3.70 0.56
N TYR A 76 14.05 3.90 -0.10
CA TYR A 76 13.96 4.83 -1.22
C TYR A 76 13.58 6.23 -0.73
N ALA A 77 14.48 7.20 -0.88
CA ALA A 77 14.27 8.59 -0.46
C ALA A 77 13.21 9.37 -1.28
N GLN A 78 12.59 8.72 -2.27
CA GLN A 78 11.70 9.35 -3.23
C GLN A 78 10.46 9.96 -2.55
N THR A 79 10.12 11.18 -2.96
CA THR A 79 8.93 11.90 -2.47
C THR A 79 7.88 12.10 -3.55
N HIS A 80 8.26 12.04 -4.83
CA HIS A 80 7.40 12.20 -5.99
C HIS A 80 6.83 10.85 -6.45
N HIS A 81 5.75 10.90 -7.24
CA HIS A 81 5.18 9.72 -7.86
C HIS A 81 6.10 9.21 -8.98
N PRO A 82 6.54 7.94 -8.98
CA PRO A 82 7.27 7.39 -10.11
C PRO A 82 6.37 7.32 -11.35
N LYS A 83 6.85 7.83 -12.49
CA LYS A 83 6.08 7.83 -13.74
C LYS A 83 5.83 6.39 -14.21
N GLY A 84 4.60 6.10 -14.65
CA GLY A 84 4.21 4.78 -15.17
C GLY A 84 3.96 3.72 -14.10
N TRP A 85 4.02 4.08 -12.83
CA TRP A 85 3.73 3.21 -11.69
C TRP A 85 2.56 3.75 -10.90
N THR A 86 1.80 2.89 -10.25
CA THR A 86 0.77 3.24 -9.28
C THR A 86 0.93 2.40 -8.02
N ILE A 87 0.40 2.90 -6.91
CA ILE A 87 0.32 2.15 -5.66
C ILE A 87 -1.15 1.81 -5.45
N ALA A 88 -1.45 0.52 -5.54
CA ALA A 88 -2.76 -0.02 -5.28
C ALA A 88 -2.88 -0.38 -3.80
N HIS A 89 -4.07 -0.15 -3.26
CA HIS A 89 -4.47 -0.71 -1.98
C HIS A 89 -5.11 -2.08 -2.19
N VAL A 90 -4.67 -3.10 -1.47
CA VAL A 90 -5.26 -4.45 -1.57
C VAL A 90 -6.72 -4.46 -1.12
N TRP A 91 -7.04 -3.69 -0.08
CA TRP A 91 -8.38 -3.36 0.36
C TRP A 91 -8.65 -1.87 0.23
N ALA A 92 -9.78 -1.52 -0.37
CA ALA A 92 -10.25 -0.14 -0.53
C ALA A 92 -10.80 0.44 0.79
N ALA A 93 -9.91 0.63 1.77
CA ALA A 93 -10.22 1.15 3.11
C ALA A 93 -9.53 2.52 3.36
N PRO A 94 -9.83 3.56 2.55
CA PRO A 94 -9.09 4.82 2.60
C PRO A 94 -9.31 5.64 3.88
N LYS A 95 -10.33 5.30 4.67
CA LYS A 95 -10.67 5.94 5.95
C LYS A 95 -10.28 5.12 7.17
N ASP A 96 -9.66 3.96 6.97
CA ASP A 96 -9.24 3.07 8.04
C ASP A 96 -7.77 3.36 8.41
N ARG A 97 -7.54 3.72 9.67
CA ARG A 97 -6.21 4.05 10.20
C ARG A 97 -5.24 2.86 10.21
N ASP A 98 -5.76 1.64 10.36
CA ASP A 98 -4.96 0.41 10.43
C ASP A 98 -4.61 -0.11 9.04
N ALA A 99 -5.29 0.39 7.99
CA ALA A 99 -5.14 -0.08 6.62
C ALA A 99 -4.46 0.94 5.69
N TYR A 100 -4.65 2.24 5.87
CA TYR A 100 -4.35 3.22 4.82
C TYR A 100 -2.86 3.29 4.44
N SER A 101 -1.97 3.31 5.44
CA SER A 101 -0.51 3.34 5.27
C SER A 101 0.17 2.03 5.67
N ASN A 102 -0.61 0.96 5.86
CA ASN A 102 -0.10 -0.35 6.24
C ASN A 102 0.50 -1.05 5.03
N LEU A 103 1.76 -1.47 5.14
CA LEU A 103 2.48 -2.12 4.03
C LEU A 103 1.76 -3.38 3.54
N ALA A 104 1.18 -4.19 4.43
CA ALA A 104 0.43 -5.38 4.01
C ALA A 104 -0.78 -5.06 3.11
N ASN A 105 -1.22 -3.80 3.10
CA ASN A 105 -2.30 -3.32 2.26
C ASN A 105 -1.81 -2.60 0.98
N LEU A 106 -0.52 -2.61 0.65
CA LEU A 106 0.04 -1.85 -0.48
C LEU A 106 0.72 -2.76 -1.50
N CYS A 107 0.56 -2.42 -2.78
CA CYS A 107 1.25 -3.05 -3.89
C CYS A 107 1.68 -1.99 -4.91
N LEU A 108 2.96 -1.97 -5.29
CA LEU A 108 3.43 -1.16 -6.43
C LEU A 108 3.17 -1.96 -7.72
N MET A 109 2.56 -1.33 -8.72
CA MET A 109 2.33 -1.97 -10.02
C MET A 109 2.40 -0.97 -11.16
N PRO A 110 2.66 -1.42 -12.41
CA PRO A 110 2.57 -0.54 -13.57
C PRO A 110 1.18 0.08 -13.66
N GLU A 111 1.11 1.38 -13.94
CA GLU A 111 -0.16 2.12 -14.01
C GLU A 111 -1.12 1.52 -15.04
N ALA A 112 -0.59 1.00 -16.15
CA ALA A 112 -1.37 0.33 -17.18
C ALA A 112 -2.08 -0.95 -16.70
N LEU A 113 -1.63 -1.53 -15.58
CA LEU A 113 -2.20 -2.74 -14.97
C LEU A 113 -3.06 -2.41 -13.74
N GLY A 114 -3.15 -1.15 -13.34
CA GLY A 114 -3.81 -0.72 -12.09
C GLY A 114 -5.26 -1.21 -11.97
N SER A 115 -6.01 -1.17 -13.07
CA SER A 115 -7.42 -1.59 -13.11
C SER A 115 -7.62 -3.07 -12.80
N LEU A 116 -6.59 -3.92 -12.95
CA LEU A 116 -6.65 -5.34 -12.59
C LEU A 116 -6.70 -5.57 -11.07
N SER A 117 -6.35 -4.57 -10.27
CA SER A 117 -6.42 -4.59 -8.81
C SER A 117 -7.64 -3.87 -8.21
N ASP A 118 -8.42 -3.17 -9.04
CA ASP A 118 -9.62 -2.46 -8.60
C ASP A 118 -10.79 -3.42 -8.32
N LYS A 119 -11.94 -2.88 -7.86
CA LYS A 119 -13.11 -3.60 -7.30
C LYS A 119 -13.52 -4.95 -7.91
N LEU A 120 -13.36 -5.13 -9.22
CA LEU A 120 -13.74 -6.34 -9.97
C LEU A 120 -12.57 -6.90 -10.79
N GLY A 121 -11.36 -6.42 -10.52
CA GLY A 121 -10.16 -6.86 -11.20
C GLY A 121 -9.70 -8.23 -10.69
N PRO A 122 -9.17 -9.09 -11.58
CA PRO A 122 -8.83 -10.46 -11.25
C PRO A 122 -7.68 -10.58 -10.24
N LEU A 123 -6.86 -9.52 -10.07
CA LEU A 123 -5.72 -9.55 -9.15
C LEU A 123 -6.13 -9.39 -7.67
N GLY A 124 -7.31 -8.84 -7.40
CA GLY A 124 -7.78 -8.51 -6.05
C GLY A 124 -7.78 -9.71 -5.09
N PRO A 125 -8.47 -10.82 -5.39
CA PRO A 125 -8.49 -12.01 -4.54
C PRO A 125 -7.09 -12.56 -4.23
N TYR A 126 -6.20 -12.56 -5.22
CA TYR A 126 -4.82 -13.04 -5.07
C TYR A 126 -3.98 -12.14 -4.18
N LEU A 127 -4.08 -10.81 -4.32
CA LEU A 127 -3.40 -9.88 -3.43
C LEU A 127 -3.92 -9.98 -1.99
N LYS A 128 -5.24 -10.15 -1.81
CA LYS A 128 -5.87 -10.32 -0.49
C LYS A 128 -5.38 -11.59 0.19
N TYR A 129 -5.43 -12.72 -0.53
CA TYR A 129 -4.92 -13.99 -0.01
C TYR A 129 -3.41 -13.93 0.27
N HIS A 130 -2.63 -13.29 -0.61
CA HIS A 130 -1.20 -13.08 -0.39
C HIS A 130 -0.91 -12.27 0.88
N ALA A 131 -1.62 -11.16 1.08
CA ALA A 131 -1.43 -10.34 2.28
C ALA A 131 -1.75 -11.13 3.56
N TYR A 132 -2.79 -11.97 3.52
CA TYR A 132 -3.14 -12.86 4.62
C TYR A 132 -2.09 -13.96 4.84
N SER A 133 -1.71 -14.70 3.80
CA SER A 133 -0.81 -15.85 3.92
C SER A 133 0.64 -15.46 4.24
N VAL A 134 1.12 -14.34 3.70
CA VAL A 134 2.52 -13.91 3.83
C VAL A 134 2.72 -12.94 4.99
N TYR A 135 1.79 -12.01 5.22
CA TYR A 135 1.92 -11.01 6.28
C TYR A 135 1.07 -11.31 7.52
N GLY A 136 0.17 -12.31 7.45
CA GLY A 136 -0.79 -12.58 8.52
C GLY A 136 -1.82 -11.46 8.67
N TRP A 137 -2.03 -10.64 7.64
CA TRP A 137 -2.85 -9.42 7.73
C TRP A 137 -4.01 -9.45 6.75
N HIS A 138 -5.18 -9.04 7.25
CA HIS A 138 -6.35 -8.72 6.44
C HIS A 138 -7.13 -7.59 7.11
N LEU A 139 -8.02 -6.94 6.35
CA LEU A 139 -8.92 -5.94 6.90
C LEU A 139 -9.90 -6.62 7.87
N LYS A 140 -9.95 -6.16 9.13
CA LYS A 140 -10.77 -6.77 10.20
C LYS A 140 -12.27 -6.80 9.90
N SER A 141 -12.76 -5.85 9.10
CA SER A 141 -14.17 -5.79 8.71
C SER A 141 -14.54 -6.72 7.56
N GLU A 142 -13.56 -7.39 6.94
CA GLU A 142 -13.78 -8.35 5.87
C GLU A 142 -13.48 -9.78 6.35
N ALA A 143 -14.09 -10.74 5.67
CA ALA A 143 -13.82 -12.15 5.89
C ALA A 143 -12.34 -12.48 5.58
N VAL A 144 -11.84 -13.54 6.20
CA VAL A 144 -10.53 -14.09 5.87
C VAL A 144 -10.53 -14.51 4.39
N PRO A 145 -9.56 -14.07 3.59
CA PRO A 145 -9.49 -14.44 2.17
C PRO A 145 -9.30 -15.94 1.99
N GLU A 146 -10.06 -16.52 1.07
CA GLU A 146 -9.84 -17.90 0.60
C GLU A 146 -8.71 -17.94 -0.42
N MET A 147 -8.03 -19.09 -0.52
CA MET A 147 -6.98 -19.28 -1.52
C MET A 147 -7.60 -19.35 -2.92
N PRO A 148 -7.27 -18.42 -3.84
CA PRO A 148 -7.76 -18.51 -5.21
C PRO A 148 -7.07 -19.65 -5.96
N GLU A 149 -7.77 -20.16 -6.99
CA GLU A 149 -7.24 -21.21 -7.87
C GLU A 149 -5.92 -20.77 -8.52
N GLY A 150 -4.95 -21.68 -8.63
CA GLY A 150 -3.65 -21.39 -9.26
C GLY A 150 -2.76 -20.41 -8.48
N TYR A 151 -3.12 -20.01 -7.24
CA TYR A 151 -2.29 -19.12 -6.43
C TYR A 151 -0.84 -19.59 -6.27
N GLU A 152 -0.65 -20.91 -6.09
CA GLU A 152 0.66 -21.53 -5.90
C GLU A 152 1.59 -21.37 -7.11
N GLU A 153 1.02 -21.13 -8.29
CA GLU A 153 1.76 -20.93 -9.55
C GLU A 153 2.28 -19.49 -9.69
N ILE A 154 1.80 -18.57 -8.83
CA ILE A 154 2.17 -17.16 -8.92
C ILE A 154 3.53 -16.92 -8.28
N ARG A 155 4.44 -16.40 -9.10
CA ARG A 155 5.71 -15.87 -8.62
C ARG A 155 5.57 -14.43 -8.19
N TRP A 156 5.52 -14.24 -6.87
CA TRP A 156 5.52 -12.92 -6.25
C TRP A 156 6.90 -12.28 -6.24
N THR A 157 6.91 -10.97 -6.39
CA THR A 157 8.15 -10.19 -6.43
C THR A 157 8.09 -9.11 -5.35
N TYR A 158 9.18 -8.96 -4.60
CA TYR A 158 9.25 -8.07 -3.44
C TYR A 158 10.20 -6.90 -3.65
N PHE A 159 10.04 -5.86 -2.82
CA PHE A 159 11.10 -4.90 -2.57
C PHE A 159 12.26 -5.55 -1.79
N GLU A 160 13.43 -4.92 -1.90
CA GLU A 160 14.60 -5.33 -1.12
C GLU A 160 14.38 -5.08 0.38
N GLU A 161 14.92 -5.97 1.20
CA GLU A 161 14.99 -5.75 2.64
C GLU A 161 16.01 -4.66 2.96
N ILE A 162 15.75 -3.89 4.01
CA ILE A 162 16.72 -2.96 4.60
C ILE A 162 16.84 -3.22 6.11
N ASP A 163 17.99 -2.93 6.70
CA ASP A 163 18.28 -3.26 8.10
C ASP A 163 17.35 -2.55 9.09
N ASP A 164 17.22 -1.23 8.98
CA ASP A 164 16.41 -0.42 9.91
C ASP A 164 15.43 0.50 9.16
N PRO A 165 14.24 -0.02 8.79
CA PRO A 165 13.24 0.78 8.09
C PRO A 165 12.72 1.94 8.93
N LEU A 166 12.59 1.77 10.25
CA LEU A 166 12.08 2.81 11.13
C LEU A 166 13.08 3.96 11.26
N ALA A 167 14.37 3.67 11.42
CA ALA A 167 15.41 4.70 11.43
C ALA A 167 15.45 5.46 10.09
N PHE A 168 15.31 4.76 8.95
CA PHE A 168 15.25 5.42 7.65
C PHE A 168 14.04 6.38 7.57
N ILE A 169 12.84 5.94 7.97
CA ILE A 169 11.63 6.78 7.99
C ILE A 169 11.83 8.00 8.89
N HIS A 170 12.36 7.81 10.11
CA HIS A 170 12.63 8.90 11.04
C HIS A 170 13.66 9.90 10.48
N ASP A 171 14.72 9.43 9.83
CA ASP A 171 15.70 10.28 9.14
C ASP A 171 15.05 11.11 8.03
N ARG A 172 14.17 10.52 7.21
CA ARG A 172 13.39 11.25 6.20
C ARG A 172 12.50 12.33 6.80
N LEU A 173 11.79 11.99 7.88
CA LEU A 173 10.93 12.94 8.59
C LEU A 173 11.73 14.10 9.17
N LYS A 174 12.94 13.86 9.71
CA LYS A 174 13.82 14.91 10.24
C LYS A 174 14.43 15.80 9.14
N LYS A 175 14.84 15.24 8.01
CA LYS A 175 15.52 16.00 6.92
C LYS A 175 14.61 16.86 6.07
N LEU A 176 13.37 16.44 5.83
CA LEU A 176 12.43 17.20 4.98
C LEU A 176 11.82 18.36 5.78
N ASN A 177 11.31 19.40 5.12
CA ASN A 177 10.67 20.54 5.83
C ASN A 177 9.36 21.01 5.18
N ASN A 178 8.64 20.09 4.52
CA ASN A 178 7.34 20.38 3.94
C ASN A 178 6.21 20.26 4.98
N GLN A 179 5.03 20.78 4.67
CA GLN A 179 3.88 20.78 5.58
C GLN A 179 3.51 19.38 6.09
N ARG A 180 3.60 18.35 5.24
CA ARG A 180 3.24 16.97 5.61
C ARG A 180 4.15 16.42 6.71
N VAL A 181 5.47 16.63 6.62
CA VAL A 181 6.39 16.15 7.66
C VAL A 181 6.27 16.93 8.96
N LYS A 182 5.96 18.24 8.90
CA LYS A 182 5.67 19.05 10.09
C LYS A 182 4.44 18.54 10.85
N LEU A 183 3.43 18.04 10.14
CA LEU A 183 2.24 17.45 10.75
C LEU A 183 2.49 16.02 11.27
N LEU A 184 3.28 15.21 10.55
CA LEU A 184 3.55 13.82 10.93
C LEU A 184 4.49 13.68 12.14
N ARG A 185 5.51 14.53 12.24
CA ARG A 185 6.50 14.52 13.32
C ARG A 185 5.89 14.42 14.74
N PRO A 186 5.01 15.35 15.17
CA PRO A 186 4.40 15.28 16.49
C PRO A 186 3.51 14.03 16.66
N LEU A 187 2.80 13.59 15.61
CA LEU A 187 1.99 12.36 15.66
C LEU A 187 2.84 11.09 15.82
N MET A 188 4.12 11.15 15.45
CA MET A 188 5.07 10.04 15.54
C MET A 188 6.08 10.20 16.68
N GLY A 189 5.85 11.16 17.59
CA GLY A 189 6.75 11.40 18.74
C GLY A 189 8.15 11.89 18.33
N LEU A 190 8.27 12.51 17.15
CA LEU A 190 9.48 13.17 16.71
C LEU A 190 9.31 14.67 16.95
N ASP A 191 9.98 15.23 17.95
CA ASP A 191 9.97 16.68 18.13
C ASP A 191 10.65 17.35 16.92
N ASP A 192 10.16 18.55 16.55
CA ASP A 192 10.91 19.42 15.65
C ASP A 192 12.25 19.71 16.34
N ALA A 193 13.36 19.32 15.71
CA ALA A 193 14.67 19.77 16.14
C ALA A 193 14.62 21.31 16.15
N GLN A 194 14.77 21.90 17.35
CA GLN A 194 14.95 23.34 17.52
C GLN A 194 16.14 23.84 16.70
#